data_AF-A0A932B547-F1
#
_entry.id   AF-A0A932B547-F1
#
_cell.length_a   1.000
_cell.length_b   1.000
_cell.length_c   1.000
_cell.angle_alpha   90.00
_cell.angle_beta   90.00
_cell.angle_gamma   90.00
#
_symmetry.space_group_name_H-M   'P 1'
#
loop_
_entity.id
_entity.type
_entity.pdbx_description
1 polymer ?
#
loop_
_entity_poly.entity_id
_entity_poly.type
_entity_poly.pdbx_seq_one_letter_code
_entity_poly.pdbx_strand_id
1 'polypeptide(L)' 'MTDRSYHHGNLRAALIEAGLAALEKGEDGPLSLRAIARDVGVSANAAYRHFADKQALLGALAAEGFRRFAQAQT' A
#
# COMPACT_ATOMS: atom_id res chain seq x y z
N MET A 1 -8.72 21.74 -7.12
CA MET A 1 -9.46 20.51 -6.75
C MET A 1 -8.92 19.40 -7.64
N THR A 2 -7.84 18.75 -7.21
CA THR A 2 -7.24 17.65 -7.99
C THR A 2 -8.07 16.40 -7.78
N ASP A 3 -8.75 16.00 -8.84
CA ASP A 3 -9.55 14.78 -8.95
C ASP A 3 -8.70 13.58 -8.56
N ARG A 4 -8.81 13.15 -7.30
CA ARG A 4 -8.15 11.97 -6.78
C ARG A 4 -8.99 10.79 -7.24
N SER A 5 -8.92 10.53 -8.54
CA SER A 5 -9.48 9.36 -9.19
C SER A 5 -8.70 8.14 -8.68
N TYR A 6 -9.00 7.77 -7.43
CA TYR A 6 -8.57 6.54 -6.77
C TYR A 6 -9.05 5.41 -7.65
N HIS A 7 -8.14 4.88 -8.46
CA HIS A 7 -8.42 3.79 -9.36
C HIS A 7 -8.90 2.58 -8.53
N HIS A 8 -10.21 2.44 -8.40
CA HIS A 8 -10.91 1.22 -7.96
C HIS A 8 -10.78 0.09 -9.01
N GLY A 9 -9.68 0.08 -9.77
CA GLY A 9 -9.37 -0.93 -10.79
C GLY A 9 -8.09 -1.72 -10.50
N ASN A 10 -7.24 -1.27 -9.56
CA ASN A 10 -6.01 -1.99 -9.22
C ASN A 10 -5.87 -2.13 -7.70
N LEU A 11 -6.45 -3.22 -7.16
CA LEU A 11 -6.39 -3.54 -5.73
C LEU A 11 -4.94 -3.57 -5.20
N ARG A 12 -3.99 -4.08 -6.00
CA ARG A 12 -2.57 -4.09 -5.60
C ARG A 12 -2.05 -2.66 -5.39
N ALA A 13 -2.38 -1.73 -6.28
CA ALA A 13 -2.00 -0.33 -6.12
C ALA A 13 -2.68 0.31 -4.90
N ALA A 14 -3.98 0.06 -4.69
CA ALA A 14 -4.70 0.58 -3.53
C ALA A 14 -4.08 0.11 -2.19
N LEU A 15 -3.68 -1.17 -2.11
CA LEU A 15 -2.98 -1.72 -0.94
C LEU A 15 -1.60 -1.08 -0.73
N ILE A 16 -0.88 -0.76 -1.81
CA ILE A 16 0.41 -0.06 -1.73
C ILE A 16 0.22 1.36 -1.22
N GLU A 17 -0.74 2.12 -1.77
CA GLU A 17 -1.03 3.48 -1.30
C GLU A 17 -1.43 3.51 0.18
N ALA A 18 -2.32 2.62 0.60
CA ALA A 18 -2.74 2.51 1.99
C ALA A 18 -1.56 2.12 2.90
N GLY A 19 -0.70 1.21 2.46
CA GLY A 19 0.50 0.83 3.20
C GLY A 19 1.51 1.97 3.36
N LEU A 20 1.74 2.77 2.31
CA LEU A 20 2.60 3.96 2.39
C LEU A 20 2.01 5.01 3.34
N ALA A 21 0.70 5.27 3.25
CA ALA A 21 0.02 6.20 4.15
C ALA A 21 0.08 5.74 5.62
N ALA A 22 0.02 4.44 5.88
CA ALA A 22 0.20 3.89 7.23
C ALA A 22 1.63 4.09 7.75
N LEU A 23 2.65 3.95 6.89
CA LEU A 23 4.04 4.24 7.26
C LEU A 23 4.25 5.72 7.59
N GLU A 24 3.66 6.63 6.82
CA GLU A 24 3.74 8.08 7.07
C GLU A 24 3.11 8.50 8.40
N LYS A 25 2.02 7.83 8.81
CA LYS A 25 1.37 8.07 10.10
C LYS A 25 2.21 7.64 11.30
N GLY A 26 3.22 6.80 11.09
CA GLY A 26 4.11 6.32 12.15
C GLY A 26 3.36 5.53 13.22
N GLU A 27 2.38 4.69 12.83
CA GLU A 27 1.61 3.89 13.79
C GLU A 27 2.56 3.03 14.65
N ASP A 28 2.34 3.01 15.97
CA ASP A 28 3.19 2.37 17.00
C ASP A 28 3.25 0.83 16.93
N GLY A 29 2.91 0.23 15.78
CA GLY A 29 2.77 -1.21 15.61
C GLY A 29 3.35 -1.74 14.30
N PRO A 30 3.66 -3.03 14.24
CA PRO A 30 4.15 -3.66 13.03
C PRO A 30 3.09 -3.62 11.93
N LEU A 31 3.47 -3.10 10.76
CA LEU A 31 2.61 -3.07 9.58
C LEU A 31 1.97 -4.44 9.31
N SER A 32 0.68 -4.46 8.99
CA SER A 32 -0.11 -5.69 8.81
C SER A 32 -0.89 -5.66 7.51
N LEU A 33 -0.74 -6.70 6.69
CA LEU A 33 -1.51 -6.87 5.45
C LEU A 33 -3.03 -6.90 5.72
N ARG A 34 -3.46 -7.48 6.85
CA ARG A 34 -4.87 -7.53 7.23
C ARG A 34 -5.41 -6.16 7.65
N ALA A 35 -4.61 -5.38 8.36
CA ALA A 35 -4.98 -4.00 8.73
C ALA A 35 -5.14 -3.14 7.47
N ILE A 36 -4.16 -3.21 6.56
CA ILE A 36 -4.21 -2.48 5.29
C ILE A 36 -5.40 -2.93 4.43
N ALA A 37 -5.69 -4.23 4.35
CA ALA A 37 -6.86 -4.74 3.62
C ALA A 37 -8.17 -4.16 4.17
N ARG A 38 -8.31 -4.10 5.50
CA ARG A 38 -9.47 -3.49 6.16
C ARG A 38 -9.58 -2.01 5.84
N ASP A 39 -8.47 -1.28 5.88
CA ASP A 39 -8.45 0.16 5.62
C ASP A 39 -8.79 0.48 4.15
N VAL A 40 -8.45 -0.42 3.23
CA VAL A 40 -8.87 -0.36 1.81
C VAL A 40 -10.32 -0.83 1.59
N GLY A 41 -10.95 -1.46 2.59
CA GLY A 41 -12.32 -1.95 2.49
C GLY A 41 -12.48 -3.30 1.79
N VAL A 42 -11.42 -4.12 1.75
CA VAL A 42 -11.45 -5.46 1.13
C VAL A 42 -11.22 -6.58 2.14
N SER A 43 -11.57 -7.80 1.75
CA SER A 43 -11.25 -8.97 2.56
C SER A 43 -9.74 -9.23 2.59
N ALA A 44 -9.24 -9.77 3.70
CA ALA A 44 -7.85 -10.21 3.78
C ALA A 44 -7.50 -11.22 2.67
N ASN A 45 -8.42 -12.13 2.32
CA ASN A 45 -8.22 -13.09 1.23
C ASN A 45 -7.99 -12.40 -0.13
N ALA A 46 -8.71 -11.32 -0.42
CA ALA A 46 -8.47 -10.53 -1.63
C ALA A 46 -7.07 -9.91 -1.65
N ALA A 47 -6.59 -9.41 -0.50
CA ALA A 47 -5.23 -8.90 -0.40
C ALA A 47 -4.16 -10.00 -0.54
N TYR A 48 -4.40 -11.19 0.02
CA TYR A 48 -3.48 -12.34 -0.11
C TYR A 48 -3.33 -12.84 -1.55
N ARG A 49 -4.30 -12.58 -2.44
CA ARG A 49 -4.16 -12.86 -3.89
C ARG A 49 -3.14 -11.96 -4.58
N HIS A 50 -2.77 -10.83 -3.98
CA HIS A 50 -1.77 -9.90 -4.50
C HIS A 50 -0.44 -9.95 -3.75
N PHE A 51 -0.48 -10.27 -2.47
CA PHE A 51 0.70 -10.39 -1.61
C PHE A 51 0.63 -11.69 -0.82
N ALA A 52 1.57 -12.60 -1.09
CA ALA A 52 1.60 -13.90 -0.40
C ALA A 52 1.72 -13.75 1.12
N ASP A 53 2.43 -12.72 1.58
CA ASP A 53 2.65 -12.44 2.99
C ASP A 53 2.97 -10.95 3.24
N LYS A 54 3.29 -10.64 4.50
CA LYS A 54 3.73 -9.30 4.92
C LYS A 54 5.02 -8.85 4.24
N GLN A 55 5.97 -9.75 3.99
CA GLN A 55 7.25 -9.39 3.38
C GLN A 55 7.07 -9.00 1.91
N ALA A 56 6.22 -9.72 1.17
CA ALA A 56 5.85 -9.37 -0.19
C ALA A 56 5.22 -7.96 -0.28
N LEU A 57 4.38 -7.60 0.69
CA LEU A 57 3.84 -6.25 0.79
C LEU A 57 4.95 -5.22 1.08
N LEU A 58 5.79 -5.46 2.11
CA LEU A 58 6.87 -4.54 2.47
C LEU A 58 7.84 -4.29 1.31
N GLY A 59 8.20 -5.33 0.55
CA GLY A 59 9.03 -5.21 -0.63
C GLY A 59 8.40 -4.33 -1.71
N ALA A 60 7.08 -4.46 -1.93
CA ALA A 60 6.37 -3.60 -2.87
C ALA A 60 6.28 -2.13 -2.40
N LEU A 61 6.10 -1.90 -1.09
CA LEU A 61 6.13 -0.55 -0.52
C LEU A 61 7.51 0.10 -0.67
N ALA A 62 8.58 -0.66 -0.39
CA ALA A 62 9.95 -0.18 -0.56
C ALA A 62 10.24 0.17 -2.03
N ALA A 63 9.89 -0.72 -2.97
CA ALA A 63 10.07 -0.48 -4.40
C ALA A 63 9.33 0.78 -4.88
N GLU A 64 8.08 0.97 -4.45
CA GLU A 64 7.29 2.15 -4.78
C GLU A 64 7.87 3.42 -4.16
N GLY A 65 8.30 3.38 -2.89
CA GLY A 65 8.95 4.49 -2.21
C GLY A 65 10.23 4.94 -2.93
N PHE A 66 11.10 3.99 -3.30
CA PHE A 66 12.31 4.30 -4.08
C PHE A 66 12.01 4.86 -5.46
N ARG A 67 10.96 4.36 -6.14
CA ARG A 67 10.51 4.89 -7.43
C ARG A 67 10.10 6.36 -7.31
N ARG A 68 9.30 6.70 -6.30
CA ARG A 68 8.88 8.10 -6.03
C ARG A 68 10.06 8.99 -5.68
N PHE A 69 10.97 8.49 -4.84
CA PHE A 69 12.19 9.20 -4.47
C PHE A 69 13.04 9.52 -5.70
N ALA A 70 13.29 8.54 -6.58
CA ALA A 70 14.06 8.75 -7.80
C ALA A 70 13.41 9.79 -8.73
N GLN A 71 12.07 9.79 -8.84
CA GLN A 71 11.32 10.78 -9.63
C GLN A 71 11.41 12.20 -9.06
N ALA A 72 11.54 12.34 -7.74
CA ALA A 72 11.65 13.65 -7.09
C ALA A 72 13.07 14.26 -7.14
N GLN A 73 14.08 13.48 -7.55
CA GLN A 73 15.47 13.94 -7.66
C GLN A 73 15.86 14.41 -9.08
N THR A 74 14.93 14.42 -10.03
CA THR A 74 15.13 14.90 -11.41
C THR A 74 14.37 16.20 -11.62
#